data_AF-A0A374HV89-F1
#
_entry.id   AF-A0A374HV89-F1
#
_cell.length_a   1.000
_cell.length_b   1.000
_cell.length_c   1.000
_cell.angle_alpha   90.00
_cell.angle_beta   90.00
_cell.angle_gamma   90.00
#
_symmetry.space_group_name_H-M   'P 1'
#
loop_
_entity.id
_entity.type
_entity.pdbx_description
1 polymer ?
#
loop_
_entity_poly.entity_id
_entity_poly.type
_entity_poly.pdbx_seq_one_letter_code
_entity_poly.pdbx_strand_id
1 'polypeptide(L)'
;MGRKKEQEHKTLARWIIDKTNTDHYRAGMLSGWKHPYIDADVMEIVGGRKQLLDQANILENETNAGKMGKFKPNWKDVKTSIKKIDYDVAIIPELCEREQIEDPRERQLRLIARVEKWRRKGQDCAWLCSYYDDLLDLLNRGKEQKELEDETFFVCIDAVAHQKEHIWKRVFSARVLHNSKCFQKNYEDRILSVLKAKSPFYIEEMSDDELLDAHNIHSYAQTLEWKGTLQYIINDEKVIDSSSQIYGTIINTQTMEHARAYALSGCKRIMTIENKANYEDMSYRKDTLYIFCHGFFSPKEVRFLKTICDLVSEPLKEAILKSGLTIEQERLL
;
A
#
# COMPACT_ATOMS: atom_id res chain seq x y z
N MET A 1 19.85 37.32 -12.68
CA MET A 1 18.84 37.16 -13.76
C MET A 1 18.10 35.87 -13.52
N GLY A 2 16.87 35.96 -12.99
CA GLY A 2 16.04 34.79 -12.73
C GLY A 2 15.63 34.14 -14.05
N ARG A 3 15.86 32.83 -14.18
CA ARG A 3 15.26 32.02 -15.26
C ARG A 3 13.75 32.10 -15.09
N LYS A 4 13.06 32.85 -15.96
CA LYS A 4 11.61 32.69 -16.14
C LYS A 4 11.40 31.22 -16.53
N LYS A 5 10.65 30.47 -15.73
CA LYS A 5 10.08 29.19 -16.17
C LYS A 5 9.32 29.50 -17.46
N GLU A 6 9.67 28.86 -18.58
CA GLU A 6 8.79 28.83 -19.74
C GLU A 6 7.47 28.24 -19.27
N GLN A 7 6.46 29.09 -19.18
CA GLN A 7 5.12 28.69 -18.79
C GLN A 7 4.52 28.10 -20.06
N GLU A 8 4.40 26.77 -20.09
CA GLU A 8 3.82 26.06 -21.22
C GLU A 8 2.36 26.52 -21.39
N HIS A 9 2.12 27.31 -22.44
CA HIS A 9 0.79 27.84 -22.74
C HIS A 9 -0.14 26.71 -23.15
N LYS A 10 -1.38 26.73 -22.63
CA LYS A 10 -2.42 25.77 -23.01
C LYS A 10 -3.12 26.24 -24.28
N THR A 11 -3.68 25.33 -25.06
CA THR A 11 -4.63 25.75 -26.10
C THR A 11 -5.95 26.22 -25.47
N LEU A 12 -6.74 26.97 -26.23
CA LEU A 12 -8.08 27.37 -25.87
C LEU A 12 -8.99 26.14 -25.68
N ALA A 13 -8.85 25.12 -26.54
CA ALA A 13 -9.57 23.86 -26.39
C ALA A 13 -9.22 23.17 -25.08
N ARG A 14 -7.92 23.06 -24.75
CA ARG A 14 -7.47 22.51 -23.46
C ARG A 14 -8.00 23.29 -22.27
N TRP A 15 -8.02 24.62 -22.34
CA TRP A 15 -8.60 25.44 -21.29
C TRP A 15 -10.11 25.21 -21.11
N ILE A 16 -10.88 25.05 -22.20
CA ILE A 16 -12.31 24.72 -22.14
C ILE A 16 -12.53 23.36 -21.48
N ILE A 17 -11.74 22.35 -21.86
CA ILE A 17 -11.80 21.01 -21.28
C ILE A 17 -11.51 21.07 -19.78
N ASP A 18 -10.40 21.71 -19.38
CA ASP A 18 -10.02 21.84 -17.98
C ASP A 18 -11.10 22.58 -17.16
N LYS A 19 -11.71 23.62 -17.73
CA LYS A 19 -12.80 24.39 -17.09
C LYS A 19 -14.08 23.57 -16.96
N THR A 20 -14.32 22.64 -17.88
CA THR A 20 -15.52 21.78 -17.87
C THR A 20 -15.34 20.53 -17.01
N ASN A 21 -14.09 20.10 -16.80
CA ASN A 21 -13.70 18.94 -16.01
C ASN A 21 -14.00 19.09 -14.51
N THR A 22 -15.29 19.01 -14.18
CA THR A 22 -15.86 19.11 -12.83
C THR A 22 -16.43 17.75 -12.42
N ASP A 23 -16.72 17.59 -11.12
CA ASP A 23 -17.42 16.40 -10.62
C ASP A 23 -18.73 16.14 -11.40
N HIS A 24 -19.50 17.19 -11.70
CA HIS A 24 -20.75 17.09 -12.45
C HIS A 24 -20.54 16.60 -13.89
N TYR A 25 -19.47 17.05 -14.56
CA TYR A 25 -19.15 16.57 -15.92
C TYR A 25 -18.75 15.10 -15.88
N ARG A 26 -17.83 14.74 -14.98
CA ARG A 26 -17.37 13.35 -14.81
C ARG A 26 -18.50 12.42 -14.36
N ALA A 27 -19.51 12.91 -13.65
CA ALA A 27 -20.72 12.16 -13.29
C ALA A 27 -21.75 12.04 -14.44
N GLY A 28 -21.56 12.75 -15.55
CA GLY A 28 -22.53 12.82 -16.65
C GLY A 28 -23.76 13.68 -16.37
N MET A 29 -23.70 14.54 -15.35
CA MET A 29 -24.79 15.42 -14.93
C MET A 29 -24.68 16.84 -15.51
N LEU A 30 -23.50 17.22 -16.01
CA LEU A 30 -23.30 18.53 -16.63
C LEU A 30 -23.80 18.51 -18.08
N SER A 31 -24.73 19.42 -18.39
CA SER A 31 -25.28 19.59 -19.73
C SER A 31 -25.53 21.06 -20.06
N GLY A 32 -25.90 21.31 -21.31
CA GLY A 32 -26.30 22.61 -21.83
C GLY A 32 -25.14 23.57 -22.05
N TRP A 33 -25.49 24.86 -22.19
CA TRP A 33 -24.55 25.90 -22.54
C TRP A 33 -23.76 26.42 -21.33
N LYS A 34 -22.48 26.72 -21.57
CA LYS A 34 -21.56 27.41 -20.66
C LYS A 34 -21.12 28.71 -21.30
N HIS A 35 -20.89 29.71 -20.46
CA HIS A 35 -20.68 31.10 -20.87
C HIS A 35 -19.48 31.75 -20.16
N PRO A 36 -18.29 31.14 -20.13
CA PRO A 36 -17.16 31.77 -19.47
C PRO A 36 -16.73 33.08 -20.13
N TYR A 37 -16.43 34.06 -19.27
CA TYR A 37 -15.75 35.29 -19.66
C TYR A 37 -14.26 35.04 -19.93
N ILE A 38 -13.70 35.87 -20.81
CA ILE A 38 -12.26 35.90 -21.12
C ILE A 38 -11.69 37.13 -20.42
N ASP A 39 -10.88 36.88 -19.40
CA ASP A 39 -10.13 37.88 -18.65
C ASP A 39 -8.62 37.83 -19.01
N ALA A 40 -7.82 38.62 -18.29
CA ALA A 40 -6.38 38.69 -18.52
C ALA A 40 -5.68 37.35 -18.25
N ASP A 41 -6.12 36.60 -17.24
CA ASP A 41 -5.54 35.32 -16.85
C ASP A 41 -5.78 34.27 -17.94
N VAL A 42 -7.01 34.21 -18.48
CA VAL A 42 -7.31 33.34 -19.63
C VAL A 42 -6.46 33.70 -20.83
N MET A 43 -6.30 34.99 -21.12
CA MET A 43 -5.43 35.45 -22.21
C MET A 43 -3.97 35.02 -22.00
N GLU A 44 -3.43 35.09 -20.80
CA GLU A 44 -2.07 34.64 -20.49
C GLU A 44 -1.92 33.11 -20.65
N ILE A 45 -2.89 32.35 -20.13
CA ILE A 45 -2.90 30.89 -20.21
C ILE A 45 -2.82 30.41 -21.67
N VAL A 46 -3.55 31.08 -22.58
CA VAL A 46 -3.65 30.64 -23.98
C VAL A 46 -2.58 31.22 -24.92
N GLY A 47 -1.56 31.90 -24.38
CA GLY A 47 -0.46 32.45 -25.18
C GLY A 47 -0.73 33.86 -25.73
N GLY A 48 -1.62 34.62 -25.09
CA GLY A 48 -1.92 36.01 -25.39
C GLY A 48 -3.09 36.21 -26.36
N ARG A 49 -3.45 37.49 -26.57
CA ARG A 49 -4.62 37.89 -27.38
C ARG A 49 -4.59 37.32 -28.80
N LYS A 50 -3.45 37.38 -29.50
CA LYS A 50 -3.36 36.90 -30.89
C LYS A 50 -3.69 35.39 -30.96
N GLN A 51 -3.06 34.60 -30.10
CA GLN A 51 -3.29 33.16 -30.01
C GLN A 51 -4.75 32.82 -29.65
N LEU A 52 -5.34 33.55 -28.71
CA LEU A 52 -6.76 33.40 -28.37
C LEU A 52 -7.66 33.61 -29.60
N LEU A 53 -7.46 34.70 -30.35
CA LEU A 53 -8.30 35.02 -31.52
C LEU A 53 -8.12 33.99 -32.64
N ASP A 54 -6.88 33.61 -32.94
CA ASP A 54 -6.57 32.62 -33.98
C ASP A 54 -7.22 31.26 -33.63
N GLN A 55 -7.03 30.79 -32.40
CA GLN A 55 -7.61 29.52 -31.94
C GLN A 55 -9.14 29.55 -31.88
N ALA A 56 -9.74 30.66 -31.41
CA ALA A 56 -11.18 30.81 -31.39
C ALA A 56 -11.77 30.83 -32.81
N ASN A 57 -11.09 31.45 -33.78
CA ASN A 57 -11.53 31.46 -35.16
C ASN A 57 -11.49 30.05 -35.78
N ILE A 58 -10.45 29.26 -35.47
CA ILE A 58 -10.35 27.86 -35.89
C ILE A 58 -11.47 27.03 -35.26
N LEU A 59 -11.69 27.15 -33.95
CA LEU A 59 -12.77 26.43 -33.26
C LEU A 59 -14.18 26.86 -33.71
N GLU A 60 -14.36 28.08 -34.20
CA GLU A 60 -15.65 28.57 -34.70
C GLU A 60 -15.93 28.11 -36.15
N ASN A 61 -14.93 28.09 -37.02
CA ASN A 61 -15.15 27.94 -38.46
C ASN A 61 -14.70 26.59 -39.03
N GLU A 62 -13.73 25.93 -38.39
CA GLU A 62 -13.08 24.74 -38.95
C GLU A 62 -13.55 23.44 -38.29
N THR A 63 -14.02 23.49 -37.03
CA THR A 63 -14.46 22.31 -36.27
C THR A 63 -15.96 22.02 -36.43
N ASN A 64 -16.39 20.82 -36.04
CA ASN A 64 -17.81 20.47 -36.04
C ASN A 64 -18.56 21.24 -34.94
N ALA A 65 -17.94 21.41 -33.77
CA ALA A 65 -18.44 22.26 -32.70
C ALA A 65 -18.87 23.65 -33.20
N GLY A 66 -18.02 24.30 -33.99
CA GLY A 66 -18.31 25.59 -34.61
C GLY A 66 -19.40 25.52 -35.69
N LYS A 67 -19.27 24.60 -36.66
CA LYS A 67 -20.22 24.42 -37.78
C LYS A 67 -21.63 24.07 -37.33
N MET A 68 -21.77 23.31 -36.23
CA MET A 68 -23.06 22.97 -35.62
C MET A 68 -23.62 24.09 -34.73
N GLY A 69 -22.91 25.22 -34.60
CA GLY A 69 -23.30 26.33 -33.77
C GLY A 69 -23.33 25.99 -32.28
N LYS A 70 -22.48 25.04 -31.84
CA LYS A 70 -22.29 24.63 -30.44
C LYS A 70 -21.07 25.30 -29.78
N PHE A 71 -20.30 26.06 -30.54
CA PHE A 71 -19.20 26.90 -30.06
C PHE A 71 -19.34 28.30 -30.67
N LYS A 72 -19.42 29.33 -29.84
CA LYS A 72 -19.73 30.71 -30.22
C LYS A 72 -18.90 31.72 -29.43
N PRO A 73 -17.76 32.17 -29.96
CA PRO A 73 -17.05 33.31 -29.41
C PRO A 73 -17.89 34.58 -29.55
N ASN A 74 -18.00 35.35 -28.47
CA ASN A 74 -18.63 36.67 -28.52
C ASN A 74 -17.60 37.71 -28.97
N TRP A 75 -17.46 37.82 -30.29
CA TRP A 75 -16.59 38.79 -30.95
C TRP A 75 -17.06 40.22 -30.74
N LYS A 76 -16.11 41.13 -30.58
CA LYS A 76 -16.31 42.59 -30.61
C LYS A 76 -15.50 43.21 -31.74
N ASP A 77 -15.95 44.37 -32.21
CA ASP A 77 -15.24 45.30 -33.11
C ASP A 77 -14.39 44.60 -34.18
N VAL A 78 -15.00 44.25 -35.33
CA VAL A 78 -14.32 43.58 -36.47
C VAL A 78 -13.43 42.39 -36.02
N LYS A 79 -13.94 41.54 -35.12
CA LYS A 79 -13.24 40.37 -34.55
C LYS A 79 -11.90 40.68 -33.86
N THR A 80 -11.69 41.89 -33.36
CA THR A 80 -10.43 42.27 -32.71
C THR A 80 -10.35 41.79 -31.26
N SER A 81 -11.45 41.49 -30.59
CA SER A 81 -11.45 40.95 -29.22
C SER A 81 -12.63 40.01 -28.95
N ILE A 82 -12.53 39.20 -27.89
CA ILE A 82 -13.57 38.27 -27.43
C ILE A 82 -13.87 38.59 -25.97
N LYS A 83 -15.15 38.85 -25.65
CA LYS A 83 -15.58 39.11 -24.26
C LYS A 83 -15.86 37.82 -23.48
N LYS A 84 -16.50 36.87 -24.14
CA LYS A 84 -16.94 35.59 -23.59
C LYS A 84 -16.95 34.54 -24.68
N ILE A 85 -16.88 33.29 -24.30
CA ILE A 85 -17.03 32.16 -25.21
C ILE A 85 -18.23 31.37 -24.74
N ASP A 86 -19.24 31.25 -25.59
CA ASP A 86 -20.40 30.41 -25.32
C ASP A 86 -20.14 29.03 -25.95
N TYR A 87 -20.31 27.95 -25.21
CA TYR A 87 -20.19 26.60 -25.76
C TYR A 87 -21.18 25.62 -25.12
N ASP A 88 -21.64 24.64 -25.90
CA ASP A 88 -22.42 23.52 -25.39
C ASP A 88 -21.49 22.43 -24.84
N VAL A 89 -21.77 21.87 -23.67
CA VAL A 89 -20.96 20.80 -23.05
C VAL A 89 -20.79 19.59 -23.96
N ALA A 90 -21.70 19.36 -24.91
CA ALA A 90 -21.59 18.26 -25.87
C ALA A 90 -20.36 18.35 -26.81
N ILE A 91 -19.64 19.47 -26.83
CA ILE A 91 -18.41 19.60 -27.65
C ILE A 91 -17.16 19.02 -26.97
N ILE A 92 -17.20 18.72 -25.67
CA ILE A 92 -16.00 18.33 -24.91
C ILE A 92 -15.33 17.06 -25.47
N PRO A 93 -16.05 16.00 -25.89
CA PRO A 93 -15.41 14.82 -26.50
C PRO A 93 -14.61 15.18 -27.76
N GLU A 94 -15.18 16.00 -28.66
CA GLU A 94 -14.48 16.47 -29.87
C GLU A 94 -13.23 17.29 -29.53
N LEU A 95 -13.30 18.14 -28.49
CA LEU A 95 -12.14 18.90 -28.04
C LEU A 95 -11.06 17.99 -27.44
N CYS A 96 -11.43 16.94 -26.72
CA CYS A 96 -10.48 15.96 -26.17
C CYS A 96 -9.76 15.18 -27.28
N GLU A 97 -10.49 14.72 -28.30
CA GLU A 97 -9.92 14.07 -29.48
C GLU A 97 -8.90 14.98 -30.19
N ARG A 98 -9.25 16.26 -30.39
CA ARG A 98 -8.37 17.25 -31.02
C ARG A 98 -7.08 17.47 -30.23
N GLU A 99 -7.20 17.53 -28.90
CA GLU A 99 -6.07 17.69 -27.98
C GLU A 99 -5.30 16.38 -27.74
N GLN A 100 -5.75 15.25 -28.32
CA GLN A 100 -5.18 13.92 -28.12
C GLN A 100 -5.09 13.52 -26.65
N ILE A 101 -6.12 13.86 -25.89
CA ILE A 101 -6.26 13.52 -24.47
C ILE A 101 -7.52 12.69 -24.26
N GLU A 102 -7.50 11.88 -23.22
CA GLU A 102 -8.70 11.14 -22.82
C GLU A 102 -9.76 12.09 -22.24
N ASP A 103 -11.02 11.91 -22.66
CA ASP A 103 -12.15 12.62 -22.07
C ASP A 103 -12.29 12.26 -20.57
N PRO A 104 -12.36 13.25 -19.66
CA PRO A 104 -12.52 12.98 -18.23
C PRO A 104 -13.73 12.12 -17.85
N ARG A 105 -14.84 12.19 -18.59
CA ARG A 105 -16.03 11.36 -18.40
C ARG A 105 -15.80 9.94 -18.89
N GLU A 106 -15.18 9.75 -20.05
CA GLU A 106 -14.84 8.40 -20.54
C GLU A 106 -13.86 7.71 -19.60
N ARG A 107 -12.84 8.45 -19.14
CA ARG A 107 -11.93 8.00 -18.08
C ARG A 107 -12.68 7.55 -16.84
N GLN A 108 -13.64 8.35 -16.37
CA GLN A 108 -14.46 8.03 -15.20
C GLN A 108 -15.25 6.73 -15.41
N LEU A 109 -15.89 6.57 -16.58
CA LEU A 109 -16.65 5.38 -16.94
C LEU A 109 -15.78 4.12 -17.03
N ARG A 110 -14.57 4.24 -17.58
CA ARG A 110 -13.59 3.14 -17.60
C ARG A 110 -13.23 2.70 -16.18
N LEU A 111 -12.96 3.65 -15.29
CA LEU A 111 -12.65 3.34 -13.88
C LEU A 111 -13.83 2.67 -13.17
N ILE A 112 -15.07 3.12 -13.41
CA ILE A 112 -16.28 2.47 -12.89
C ILE A 112 -16.35 1.02 -13.36
N ALA A 113 -16.25 0.78 -14.66
CA ALA A 113 -16.30 -0.57 -15.23
C ALA A 113 -15.19 -1.48 -14.68
N ARG A 114 -13.99 -0.93 -14.45
CA ARG A 114 -12.88 -1.64 -13.81
C ARG A 114 -13.23 -2.04 -12.37
N VAL A 115 -13.72 -1.11 -11.55
CA VAL A 115 -14.09 -1.41 -10.16
C VAL A 115 -15.25 -2.42 -10.11
N GLU A 116 -16.26 -2.30 -10.97
CA GLU A 116 -17.36 -3.28 -11.08
C GLU A 116 -16.88 -4.68 -11.45
N LYS A 117 -15.87 -4.79 -12.33
CA LYS A 117 -15.23 -6.07 -12.67
C LYS A 117 -14.60 -6.71 -11.45
N TRP A 118 -13.83 -5.95 -10.67
CA TRP A 118 -13.17 -6.45 -9.46
C TRP A 118 -14.14 -6.75 -8.33
N ARG A 119 -15.17 -5.92 -8.16
CA ARG A 119 -16.26 -6.17 -7.22
C ARG A 119 -16.98 -7.48 -7.49
N ARG A 120 -17.27 -7.81 -8.75
CA ARG A 120 -17.86 -9.10 -9.12
C ARG A 120 -16.93 -10.27 -8.84
N LYS A 121 -15.63 -10.08 -9.00
CA LYS A 121 -14.62 -11.11 -8.75
C LYS A 121 -14.54 -11.46 -7.25
N GLY A 122 -14.47 -10.46 -6.38
CA GLY A 122 -14.38 -10.62 -4.92
C GLY A 122 -15.73 -10.66 -4.21
N GLN A 123 -16.79 -11.12 -4.89
CA GLN A 123 -18.17 -11.11 -4.35
C GLN A 123 -18.37 -12.01 -3.12
N ASP A 124 -17.48 -12.97 -2.91
CA ASP A 124 -17.43 -13.86 -1.76
C ASP A 124 -16.79 -13.22 -0.52
N CYS A 125 -16.18 -12.04 -0.66
CA CYS A 125 -15.53 -11.30 0.41
C CYS A 125 -16.30 -10.01 0.74
N ALA A 126 -17.10 -10.05 1.80
CA ALA A 126 -18.04 -8.98 2.16
C ALA A 126 -17.35 -7.61 2.41
N TRP A 127 -16.21 -7.61 3.11
CA TRP A 127 -15.49 -6.36 3.40
C TRP A 127 -14.85 -5.76 2.13
N LEU A 128 -14.38 -6.61 1.22
CA LEU A 128 -13.83 -6.19 -0.06
C LEU A 128 -14.94 -5.62 -0.97
N CYS A 129 -16.13 -6.22 -0.95
CA CYS A 129 -17.31 -5.65 -1.61
C CYS A 129 -17.65 -4.26 -1.07
N SER A 130 -17.68 -4.09 0.25
CA SER A 130 -17.94 -2.77 0.86
C SER A 130 -16.89 -1.73 0.46
N TYR A 131 -15.61 -2.12 0.36
CA TYR A 131 -14.57 -1.22 -0.16
C TYR A 131 -14.86 -0.77 -1.59
N TYR A 132 -15.21 -1.70 -2.48
CA TYR A 132 -15.52 -1.36 -3.86
C TYR A 132 -16.82 -0.55 -4.00
N ASP A 133 -17.82 -0.78 -3.15
CA ASP A 133 -19.05 0.00 -3.12
C ASP A 133 -18.76 1.49 -2.82
N ASP A 134 -17.92 1.78 -1.82
CA ASP A 134 -17.50 3.15 -1.52
C ASP A 134 -16.75 3.81 -2.70
N LEU A 135 -15.87 3.06 -3.37
CA LEU A 135 -15.18 3.56 -4.56
C LEU A 135 -16.15 3.85 -5.71
N LEU A 136 -17.13 2.97 -5.95
CA LEU A 136 -18.14 3.18 -6.98
C LEU A 136 -18.99 4.40 -6.65
N ASP A 137 -19.36 4.61 -5.39
CA ASP A 137 -20.09 5.80 -4.94
C ASP A 137 -19.32 7.09 -5.22
N LEU A 138 -18.02 7.13 -4.90
CA LEU A 138 -17.15 8.26 -5.21
C LEU A 138 -17.06 8.49 -6.73
N LEU A 139 -16.85 7.42 -7.49
CA LEU A 139 -16.71 7.50 -8.94
C LEU A 139 -18.00 7.96 -9.62
N ASN A 140 -19.17 7.47 -9.18
CA ASN A 140 -20.47 7.85 -9.70
C ASN A 140 -20.82 9.32 -9.39
N ARG A 141 -20.31 9.85 -8.27
CA ARG A 141 -20.37 11.29 -7.95
C ARG A 141 -19.35 12.12 -8.74
N GLY A 142 -18.58 11.50 -9.62
CA GLY A 142 -17.57 12.16 -10.44
C GLY A 142 -16.30 12.54 -9.69
N LYS A 143 -16.03 12.00 -8.49
CA LYS A 143 -14.77 12.27 -7.78
C LYS A 143 -13.60 11.63 -8.52
N GLU A 144 -12.51 12.37 -8.67
CA GLU A 144 -11.30 11.83 -9.28
C GLU A 144 -10.65 10.80 -8.35
N GLN A 145 -10.29 9.65 -8.92
CA GLN A 145 -9.62 8.56 -8.21
C GLN A 145 -8.44 8.06 -9.04
N LYS A 146 -7.39 8.88 -9.15
CA LYS A 146 -6.21 8.60 -10.01
C LYS A 146 -5.48 7.31 -9.62
N GLU A 147 -5.54 6.95 -8.36
CA GLU A 147 -4.90 5.76 -7.82
C GLU A 147 -5.52 4.45 -8.35
N LEU A 148 -6.74 4.49 -8.90
CA LEU A 148 -7.43 3.34 -9.49
C LEU A 148 -6.99 3.04 -10.94
N GLU A 149 -6.08 3.85 -11.49
CA GLU A 149 -5.41 3.52 -12.76
C GLU A 149 -4.45 2.34 -12.61
N ASP A 150 -3.90 2.14 -11.41
CA ASP A 150 -3.01 1.04 -11.12
C ASP A 150 -3.79 -0.26 -10.95
N GLU A 151 -3.89 -1.05 -12.03
CA GLU A 151 -4.58 -2.34 -12.01
C GLU A 151 -3.88 -3.37 -11.10
N THR A 152 -2.58 -3.21 -10.86
CA THR A 152 -1.79 -4.08 -9.98
C THR A 152 -2.26 -3.99 -8.53
N PHE A 153 -2.73 -2.81 -8.10
CA PHE A 153 -3.31 -2.64 -6.78
C PHE A 153 -4.52 -3.57 -6.56
N PHE A 154 -5.39 -3.70 -7.57
CA PHE A 154 -6.56 -4.57 -7.49
C PHE A 154 -6.17 -6.05 -7.44
N VAL A 155 -5.17 -6.46 -8.23
CA VAL A 155 -4.58 -7.81 -8.16
C VAL A 155 -4.05 -8.09 -6.75
N CYS A 156 -3.40 -7.09 -6.14
CA CYS A 156 -2.82 -7.22 -4.82
C CYS A 156 -3.89 -7.36 -3.72
N ILE A 157 -4.86 -6.44 -3.63
CA ILE A 157 -5.90 -6.49 -2.59
C ILE A 157 -6.78 -7.74 -2.71
N ASP A 158 -7.07 -8.18 -3.95
CA ASP A 158 -7.76 -9.44 -4.21
C ASP A 158 -6.95 -10.65 -3.71
N ALA A 159 -5.64 -10.66 -3.93
CA ALA A 159 -4.79 -11.73 -3.43
C ALA A 159 -4.67 -11.74 -1.89
N VAL A 160 -4.68 -10.57 -1.24
CA VAL A 160 -4.73 -10.47 0.23
C VAL A 160 -6.04 -11.03 0.75
N ALA A 161 -7.17 -10.58 0.20
CA ALA A 161 -8.50 -10.96 0.66
C ALA A 161 -8.77 -12.47 0.59
N HIS A 162 -8.12 -13.17 -0.36
CA HIS A 162 -8.31 -14.60 -0.58
C HIS A 162 -7.12 -15.45 -0.08
N GLN A 163 -6.20 -14.88 0.70
CA GLN A 163 -5.09 -15.64 1.27
C GLN A 163 -5.56 -16.47 2.46
N LYS A 164 -5.77 -17.78 2.23
CA LYS A 164 -6.30 -18.71 3.23
C LYS A 164 -5.24 -19.43 4.07
N GLU A 165 -4.04 -19.56 3.53
CA GLU A 165 -2.94 -20.30 4.15
C GLU A 165 -1.82 -19.36 4.57
N HIS A 166 -0.98 -19.79 5.50
CA HIS A 166 0.22 -19.07 5.86
C HIS A 166 1.11 -18.80 4.62
N ILE A 167 1.51 -17.55 4.40
CA ILE A 167 2.51 -17.18 3.41
C ILE A 167 3.46 -16.11 3.95
N TRP A 168 4.75 -16.24 3.64
CA TRP A 168 5.71 -15.18 3.93
C TRP A 168 5.51 -13.99 3.00
N LYS A 169 5.52 -12.77 3.52
CA LYS A 169 5.34 -11.49 2.81
C LYS A 169 6.19 -11.39 1.53
N ARG A 170 7.46 -11.83 1.58
CA ARG A 170 8.36 -11.86 0.41
C ARG A 170 7.95 -12.88 -0.65
N VAL A 171 7.42 -14.03 -0.22
CA VAL A 171 6.89 -15.08 -1.12
C VAL A 171 5.55 -14.63 -1.71
N PHE A 172 4.67 -14.01 -0.91
CA PHE A 172 3.44 -13.39 -1.38
C PHE A 172 3.74 -12.36 -2.48
N SER A 173 4.66 -11.44 -2.21
CA SER A 173 5.07 -10.41 -3.18
C SER A 173 5.62 -11.02 -4.47
N ALA A 174 6.49 -12.04 -4.37
CA ALA A 174 7.01 -12.71 -5.57
C ALA A 174 5.92 -13.46 -6.35
N ARG A 175 4.98 -14.10 -5.67
CA ARG A 175 3.88 -14.87 -6.28
C ARG A 175 2.88 -13.97 -6.98
N VAL A 176 2.51 -12.85 -6.37
CA VAL A 176 1.42 -11.97 -6.84
C VAL A 176 1.95 -10.87 -7.76
N LEU A 177 3.14 -10.33 -7.47
CA LEU A 177 3.68 -9.13 -8.12
C LEU A 177 4.97 -9.40 -8.90
N HIS A 178 5.39 -10.67 -9.02
CA HIS A 178 6.60 -11.11 -9.72
C HIS A 178 7.89 -10.40 -9.26
N ASN A 179 7.89 -9.86 -8.05
CA ASN A 179 9.02 -9.16 -7.45
C ASN A 179 8.90 -9.25 -5.93
N SER A 180 9.92 -9.81 -5.28
CA SER A 180 9.88 -10.12 -3.84
C SER A 180 9.80 -8.89 -2.93
N LYS A 181 10.11 -7.68 -3.42
CA LYS A 181 10.08 -6.43 -2.62
C LYS A 181 8.94 -5.49 -3.01
N CYS A 182 8.20 -5.80 -4.07
CA CYS A 182 7.21 -4.89 -4.64
C CYS A 182 6.05 -4.60 -3.69
N PHE A 183 5.54 -5.63 -2.99
CA PHE A 183 4.48 -5.45 -2.00
C PHE A 183 4.90 -4.41 -0.95
N GLN A 184 6.02 -4.67 -0.27
CA GLN A 184 6.53 -3.80 0.79
C GLN A 184 6.86 -2.38 0.32
N LYS A 185 7.38 -2.22 -0.89
CA LYS A 185 7.84 -0.92 -1.38
C LYS A 185 6.75 -0.07 -2.02
N ASN A 186 5.72 -0.69 -2.59
CA ASN A 186 4.80 -0.01 -3.51
C ASN A 186 3.33 -0.13 -3.08
N TYR A 187 2.97 -1.17 -2.32
CA TYR A 187 1.56 -1.52 -2.08
C TYR A 187 1.19 -1.66 -0.61
N GLU A 188 2.13 -2.02 0.27
CA GLU A 188 1.86 -2.37 1.67
C GLU A 188 1.09 -1.27 2.41
N ASP A 189 1.58 -0.03 2.41
CA ASP A 189 0.91 1.09 3.09
C ASP A 189 -0.53 1.32 2.60
N ARG A 190 -0.74 1.19 1.28
CA ARG A 190 -2.04 1.41 0.65
C ARG A 190 -3.00 0.26 0.93
N ILE A 191 -2.50 -0.97 0.92
CA ILE A 191 -3.25 -2.17 1.32
C ILE A 191 -3.65 -2.07 2.79
N LEU A 192 -2.70 -1.77 3.68
CA LEU A 192 -2.93 -1.57 5.10
C LEU A 192 -3.97 -0.49 5.36
N SER A 193 -3.95 0.61 4.62
CA SER A 193 -4.97 1.67 4.73
C SER A 193 -6.38 1.15 4.42
N VAL A 194 -6.54 0.30 3.41
CA VAL A 194 -7.82 -0.35 3.11
C VAL A 194 -8.20 -1.35 4.19
N LEU A 195 -7.25 -2.17 4.64
CA LEU A 195 -7.50 -3.15 5.69
C LEU A 195 -7.93 -2.48 7.00
N LYS A 196 -7.27 -1.40 7.43
CA LYS A 196 -7.68 -0.62 8.62
C LYS A 196 -9.09 -0.06 8.50
N ALA A 197 -9.50 0.36 7.30
CA ALA A 197 -10.82 0.93 7.07
C ALA A 197 -11.94 -0.13 6.94
N LYS A 198 -11.62 -1.34 6.47
CA LYS A 198 -12.64 -2.30 6.00
C LYS A 198 -12.50 -3.72 6.53
N SER A 199 -11.28 -4.16 6.86
CA SER A 199 -11.02 -5.54 7.31
C SER A 199 -11.82 -5.86 8.58
N PRO A 200 -12.48 -7.02 8.65
CA PRO A 200 -13.15 -7.48 9.87
C PRO A 200 -12.16 -7.85 10.98
N PHE A 201 -10.87 -7.99 10.66
CA PHE A 201 -9.82 -8.33 11.60
C PHE A 201 -9.11 -7.12 12.20
N TYR A 202 -9.43 -5.90 11.74
CA TYR A 202 -8.79 -4.71 12.29
C TYR A 202 -9.32 -4.39 13.68
N ILE A 203 -8.40 -4.18 14.62
CA ILE A 203 -8.67 -3.72 15.98
C ILE A 203 -7.83 -2.45 16.19
N GLU A 204 -8.42 -1.44 16.83
CA GLU A 204 -7.72 -0.21 17.18
C GLU A 204 -6.44 -0.54 17.97
N GLU A 205 -5.36 0.18 17.70
CA GLU A 205 -4.00 -0.08 18.23
C GLU A 205 -3.29 -1.36 17.74
N MET A 206 -3.89 -2.19 16.89
CA MET A 206 -3.14 -3.31 16.29
C MET A 206 -2.04 -2.80 15.35
N SER A 207 -0.88 -3.46 15.36
CA SER A 207 0.23 -3.14 14.47
C SER A 207 -0.05 -3.60 13.03
N ASP A 208 0.67 -3.00 12.07
CA ASP A 208 0.55 -3.36 10.67
C ASP A 208 0.94 -4.82 10.39
N ASP A 209 1.93 -5.33 11.11
CA ASP A 209 2.34 -6.74 11.02
C ASP A 209 1.28 -7.68 11.58
N GLU A 210 0.64 -7.35 12.71
CA GLU A 210 -0.47 -8.14 13.25
C GLU A 210 -1.69 -8.14 12.30
N LEU A 211 -1.97 -7.01 11.65
CA LEU A 211 -3.04 -6.93 10.67
C LEU A 211 -2.76 -7.80 9.46
N LEU A 212 -1.53 -7.82 8.94
CA LEU A 212 -1.15 -8.69 7.84
C LEU A 212 -1.12 -10.17 8.25
N ASP A 213 -0.66 -10.48 9.46
CA ASP A 213 -0.70 -11.81 10.05
C ASP A 213 -2.14 -12.34 10.13
N ALA A 214 -3.12 -11.51 10.47
CA ALA A 214 -4.55 -11.87 10.47
C ALA A 214 -5.09 -12.19 9.06
N HIS A 215 -4.41 -11.72 8.01
CA HIS A 215 -4.64 -12.10 6.60
C HIS A 215 -3.65 -13.18 6.11
N ASN A 216 -2.99 -13.88 7.03
CA ASN A 216 -2.01 -14.95 6.78
C ASN A 216 -0.75 -14.52 6.00
N ILE A 217 -0.40 -13.23 5.99
CA ILE A 217 0.78 -12.67 5.31
C ILE A 217 1.82 -12.24 6.35
N HIS A 218 2.87 -13.04 6.51
CA HIS A 218 3.81 -12.90 7.62
C HIS A 218 5.11 -12.21 7.22
N SER A 219 5.52 -11.18 7.97
CA SER A 219 6.60 -10.26 7.60
C SER A 219 8.00 -10.88 7.59
N TYR A 220 8.32 -11.72 8.57
CA TYR A 220 9.63 -12.37 8.68
C TYR A 220 9.56 -13.68 9.46
N ALA A 221 10.32 -14.68 9.00
CA ALA A 221 10.69 -15.82 9.81
C ALA A 221 11.70 -15.35 10.86
N GLN A 222 11.25 -15.12 12.09
CA GLN A 222 12.12 -15.01 13.25
C GLN A 222 12.85 -16.33 13.45
N THR A 223 14.13 -16.25 13.77
CA THR A 223 14.95 -17.41 14.12
C THR A 223 15.46 -17.25 15.53
N LEU A 224 15.29 -18.28 16.34
CA LEU A 224 15.99 -18.39 17.61
C LEU A 224 17.24 -19.24 17.40
N GLU A 225 18.35 -18.75 17.94
CA GLU A 225 19.65 -19.36 17.77
C GLU A 225 20.36 -19.54 19.11
N TRP A 226 20.94 -20.73 19.30
CA TRP A 226 21.69 -21.05 20.51
C TRP A 226 22.83 -22.03 20.27
N LYS A 227 23.82 -22.02 21.17
CA LYS A 227 24.99 -22.90 21.20
C LYS A 227 25.00 -23.65 22.52
N GLY A 228 25.04 -24.98 22.45
CA GLY A 228 25.12 -25.86 23.62
C GLY A 228 23.90 -26.72 23.87
N THR A 229 23.89 -27.39 25.03
CA THR A 229 22.94 -28.47 25.32
C THR A 229 21.56 -27.93 25.66
N LEU A 230 20.63 -28.10 24.72
CA LEU A 230 19.20 -27.94 24.91
C LEU A 230 18.49 -29.12 24.24
N GLN A 231 17.70 -29.85 25.01
CA GLN A 231 16.76 -30.82 24.47
C GLN A 231 15.40 -30.13 24.34
N TYR A 232 14.81 -30.19 23.14
CA TYR A 232 13.50 -29.62 22.87
C TYR A 232 12.62 -30.63 22.13
N ILE A 233 11.31 -30.54 22.32
CA ILE A 233 10.34 -31.44 21.71
C ILE A 233 9.50 -30.66 20.70
N ILE A 234 9.29 -31.23 19.50
CA ILE A 234 8.40 -30.67 18.47
C ILE A 234 7.12 -31.50 18.43
N ASN A 235 5.96 -30.83 18.40
CA ASN A 235 4.62 -31.44 18.36
C ASN A 235 4.37 -32.47 19.48
N ASP A 236 5.07 -32.36 20.61
CA ASP A 236 5.05 -33.33 21.71
C ASP A 236 5.41 -34.79 21.32
N GLU A 237 6.04 -35.00 20.16
CA GLU A 237 6.36 -36.34 19.64
C GLU A 237 7.87 -36.60 19.61
N LYS A 238 8.65 -35.66 19.07
CA LYS A 238 10.06 -35.90 18.75
C LYS A 238 10.98 -35.02 19.58
N VAL A 239 11.78 -35.65 20.45
CA VAL A 239 12.85 -34.98 21.19
C VAL A 239 14.08 -34.81 20.29
N ILE A 240 14.60 -33.59 20.24
CA ILE A 240 15.83 -33.24 19.54
C ILE A 240 16.84 -32.76 20.59
N ASP A 241 18.05 -33.29 20.53
CA ASP A 241 19.16 -32.93 21.41
C ASP A 241 20.20 -32.11 20.65
N SER A 242 20.42 -30.86 21.08
CA SER A 242 21.41 -29.96 20.47
C SER A 242 22.80 -30.01 21.11
N SER A 243 23.08 -30.95 22.02
CA SER A 243 24.38 -31.03 22.73
C SER A 243 25.59 -31.26 21.83
N SER A 244 25.38 -31.84 20.64
CA SER A 244 26.44 -32.09 19.65
C SER A 244 26.66 -30.89 18.72
N GLN A 245 25.79 -29.89 18.78
CA GLN A 245 25.73 -28.74 17.88
C GLN A 245 26.55 -27.61 18.50
N ILE A 246 27.84 -27.90 18.70
CA ILE A 246 28.78 -27.06 19.43
C ILE A 246 29.10 -25.74 18.73
N TYR A 247 28.64 -25.53 17.50
CA TYR A 247 28.79 -24.29 16.74
C TYR A 247 27.50 -23.47 16.65
N GLY A 248 26.36 -24.04 17.05
CA GLY A 248 25.07 -23.38 16.98
C GLY A 248 23.96 -24.29 16.48
N THR A 249 22.74 -23.97 16.88
CA THR A 249 21.46 -24.54 16.45
C THR A 249 20.54 -23.38 16.17
N ILE A 250 19.80 -23.46 15.06
CA ILE A 250 18.83 -22.44 14.66
C ILE A 250 17.48 -23.12 14.45
N ILE A 251 16.43 -22.53 15.00
CA ILE A 251 15.05 -22.88 14.69
C ILE A 251 14.31 -21.65 14.17
N ASN A 252 13.41 -21.86 13.21
CA ASN A 252 12.61 -20.78 12.64
C ASN A 252 11.30 -20.59 13.44
N THR A 253 10.50 -19.61 13.01
CA THR A 253 9.22 -19.27 13.65
C THR A 253 8.27 -20.45 13.76
N GLN A 254 8.12 -21.24 12.71
CA GLN A 254 7.20 -22.38 12.72
C GLN A 254 7.68 -23.45 13.71
N THR A 255 8.98 -23.76 13.71
CA THR A 255 9.52 -24.69 14.71
C THR A 255 9.33 -24.14 16.13
N MET A 256 9.54 -22.85 16.38
CA MET A 256 9.31 -22.25 17.70
C MET A 256 7.86 -22.36 18.17
N GLU A 257 6.88 -22.19 17.27
CA GLU A 257 5.46 -22.30 17.61
C GLU A 257 5.04 -23.70 18.04
N HIS A 258 5.71 -24.70 17.47
CA HIS A 258 5.41 -26.12 17.68
C HIS A 258 6.39 -26.81 18.63
N ALA A 259 7.35 -26.07 19.19
CA ALA A 259 8.38 -26.61 20.05
C ALA A 259 8.35 -26.04 21.46
N ARG A 260 8.82 -26.83 22.41
CA ARG A 260 9.12 -26.39 23.78
C ARG A 260 10.40 -27.03 24.27
N ALA A 261 11.09 -26.36 25.18
CA ALA A 261 12.21 -26.95 25.90
C ALA A 261 11.73 -28.16 26.70
N TYR A 262 12.57 -29.20 26.71
CA TYR A 262 12.29 -30.47 27.35
C TYR A 262 13.28 -30.75 28.50
N ALA A 263 14.58 -30.52 28.26
CA ALA A 263 15.61 -30.67 29.29
C ALA A 263 16.88 -29.87 28.98
N LEU A 264 17.63 -29.58 30.04
CA LEU A 264 18.91 -28.85 30.02
C LEU A 264 20.04 -29.71 30.64
N SER A 265 20.14 -30.96 30.20
CA SER A 265 21.03 -31.96 30.79
C SER A 265 22.49 -31.49 30.88
N GLY A 266 22.98 -31.31 32.10
CA GLY A 266 24.36 -30.89 32.36
C GLY A 266 24.65 -29.39 32.15
N CYS A 267 23.64 -28.59 31.78
CA CYS A 267 23.75 -27.15 31.72
C CYS A 267 23.73 -26.56 33.13
N LYS A 268 24.68 -25.68 33.43
CA LYS A 268 24.80 -24.96 34.71
C LYS A 268 24.62 -23.46 34.55
N ARG A 269 24.70 -22.95 33.32
CA ARG A 269 24.69 -21.53 33.02
C ARG A 269 23.99 -21.26 31.71
N ILE A 270 23.16 -20.22 31.68
CA ILE A 270 22.60 -19.67 30.44
C ILE A 270 23.20 -18.27 30.24
N MET A 271 23.59 -17.95 29.02
CA MET A 271 24.16 -16.66 28.66
C MET A 271 23.52 -16.13 27.38
N THR A 272 23.08 -14.89 27.40
CA THR A 272 22.63 -14.17 26.22
C THR A 272 23.79 -13.41 25.58
N ILE A 273 23.86 -13.38 24.25
CA ILE A 273 24.88 -12.62 23.51
C ILE A 273 24.18 -11.85 22.40
N GLU A 274 24.21 -10.51 22.49
CA GLU A 274 23.52 -9.64 21.53
C GLU A 274 24.30 -9.45 20.22
N ASN A 275 25.62 -9.39 20.29
CA ASN A 275 26.44 -9.17 19.12
C ASN A 275 26.73 -10.49 18.39
N LYS A 276 26.34 -10.58 17.11
CA LYS A 276 26.47 -11.82 16.32
C LYS A 276 27.91 -12.30 16.18
N ALA A 277 28.87 -11.39 15.99
CA ALA A 277 30.28 -11.77 15.89
C ALA A 277 30.80 -12.34 17.22
N ASN A 278 30.42 -11.74 18.34
CA ASN A 278 30.78 -12.26 19.67
C ASN A 278 30.13 -13.62 19.95
N TYR A 279 28.91 -13.86 19.46
CA TYR A 279 28.23 -15.15 19.60
C TYR A 279 28.94 -16.25 18.79
N GLU A 280 29.31 -15.96 17.55
CA GLU A 280 30.04 -16.89 16.67
C GLU A 280 31.41 -17.25 17.25
N ASP A 281 32.16 -16.22 17.72
CA ASP A 281 33.50 -16.38 18.29
C ASP A 281 33.50 -16.98 19.71
N MET A 282 32.33 -17.03 20.37
CA MET A 282 32.23 -17.51 21.75
C MET A 282 32.72 -18.95 21.86
N SER A 283 33.74 -19.18 22.68
CA SER A 283 34.27 -20.53 22.92
C SER A 283 33.21 -21.44 23.54
N TYR A 284 33.02 -22.62 22.96
CA TYR A 284 32.04 -23.59 23.45
C TYR A 284 32.41 -24.10 24.85
N ARG A 285 31.40 -24.14 25.73
CA ARG A 285 31.48 -24.78 27.04
C ARG A 285 30.32 -25.75 27.22
N LYS A 286 30.62 -27.00 27.57
CA LYS A 286 29.61 -28.07 27.75
C LYS A 286 28.57 -27.76 28.85
N ASP A 287 28.94 -26.94 29.82
CA ASP A 287 28.09 -26.56 30.95
C ASP A 287 27.30 -25.26 30.72
N THR A 288 27.39 -24.66 29.53
CA THR A 288 26.78 -23.35 29.25
C THR A 288 25.92 -23.39 27.99
N LEU A 289 24.71 -22.87 28.07
CA LEU A 289 23.84 -22.59 26.94
C LEU A 289 23.98 -21.11 26.55
N TYR A 290 24.45 -20.83 25.34
CA TYR A 290 24.54 -19.47 24.81
C TYR A 290 23.37 -19.21 23.88
N ILE A 291 22.68 -18.10 24.04
CA ILE A 291 21.51 -17.72 23.22
C ILE A 291 21.85 -16.43 22.50
N PHE A 292 21.80 -16.46 21.17
CA PHE A 292 21.95 -15.25 20.38
C PHE A 292 20.70 -14.39 20.51
N CYS A 293 20.91 -13.11 20.82
CA CYS A 293 19.85 -12.10 20.93
C CYS A 293 20.12 -11.03 19.89
N HIS A 294 19.09 -10.43 19.31
CA HIS A 294 19.25 -9.36 18.32
C HIS A 294 18.58 -8.06 18.81
N GLY A 295 18.73 -7.79 20.11
CA GLY A 295 18.00 -6.77 20.86
C GLY A 295 16.91 -7.39 21.72
N PHE A 296 15.69 -6.86 21.65
CA PHE A 296 14.54 -7.41 22.36
C PHE A 296 14.02 -8.70 21.70
N PHE A 297 13.67 -9.68 22.52
CA PHE A 297 13.03 -10.90 22.04
C PHE A 297 11.59 -10.64 21.59
N SER A 298 11.22 -11.26 20.49
CA SER A 298 9.84 -11.31 20.02
C SER A 298 8.94 -12.11 20.97
N PRO A 299 7.60 -11.92 20.91
CA PRO A 299 6.66 -12.71 21.72
C PRO A 299 6.81 -14.23 21.55
N LYS A 300 7.18 -14.70 20.35
CA LYS A 300 7.35 -16.14 20.04
C LYS A 300 8.64 -16.68 20.66
N GLU A 301 9.74 -15.94 20.58
CA GLU A 301 10.98 -16.28 21.28
C GLU A 301 10.76 -16.29 22.79
N VAL A 302 10.10 -15.26 23.34
CA VAL A 302 9.77 -15.21 24.77
C VAL A 302 8.97 -16.44 25.20
N ARG A 303 7.98 -16.87 24.41
CA ARG A 303 7.20 -18.08 24.70
C ARG A 303 8.09 -19.32 24.78
N PHE A 304 8.98 -19.52 23.81
CA PHE A 304 9.90 -20.65 23.83
C PHE A 304 10.90 -20.55 25.00
N LEU A 305 11.52 -19.39 25.20
CA LEU A 305 12.50 -19.14 26.27
C LEU A 305 11.90 -19.29 27.67
N LYS A 306 10.61 -18.97 27.86
CA LYS A 306 9.90 -19.25 29.11
C LYS A 306 9.92 -20.74 29.45
N THR A 307 9.74 -21.62 28.47
CA THR A 307 9.82 -23.08 28.69
C THR A 307 11.23 -23.53 29.11
N ILE A 308 12.28 -22.82 28.71
CA ILE A 308 13.65 -23.05 29.21
C ILE A 308 13.75 -22.61 30.68
N CYS A 309 13.15 -21.46 31.02
CA CYS A 309 13.14 -20.92 32.38
C CYS A 309 12.44 -21.86 33.36
N ASP A 310 11.41 -22.59 32.93
CA ASP A 310 10.72 -23.59 33.75
C ASP A 310 11.60 -24.78 34.14
N LEU A 311 12.69 -25.04 33.39
CA LEU A 311 13.59 -26.17 33.58
C LEU A 311 14.82 -25.85 34.43
N VAL A 312 15.10 -24.58 34.71
CA VAL A 312 16.27 -24.15 35.49
C VAL A 312 15.94 -23.99 36.97
N SER A 313 16.93 -24.22 37.84
CA SER A 313 16.78 -24.02 39.28
C SER A 313 16.60 -22.53 39.64
N GLU A 314 15.96 -22.24 40.78
CA GLU A 314 15.70 -20.85 41.25
C GLU A 314 16.95 -19.92 41.24
N PRO A 315 18.16 -20.37 41.65
CA PRO A 315 19.35 -19.52 41.57
C PRO A 315 19.75 -19.15 40.12
N LEU A 316 19.49 -20.05 39.17
CA LEU A 316 19.77 -19.82 37.75
C LEU A 316 18.67 -18.98 37.10
N LYS A 317 17.40 -19.11 37.54
CA LYS A 317 16.32 -18.19 37.17
C LYS A 317 16.63 -16.75 37.58
N GLU A 318 17.11 -16.51 38.80
CA GLU A 318 17.50 -15.18 39.24
C GLU A 318 18.66 -14.58 38.42
N ALA A 319 19.65 -15.40 38.04
CA ALA A 319 20.77 -14.96 37.22
C ALA A 319 20.33 -14.59 35.79
N ILE A 320 19.34 -15.30 35.25
CA ILE A 320 18.70 -15.02 33.96
C ILE A 320 17.92 -13.70 34.04
N LEU A 321 17.08 -13.51 35.07
CA LEU A 321 16.33 -12.27 35.27
C LEU A 321 17.27 -11.05 35.45
N LYS A 322 18.40 -11.22 36.14
CA LYS A 322 19.42 -10.17 36.37
C LYS A 322 20.27 -9.84 35.13
N SER A 323 20.38 -10.73 34.14
CA SER A 323 21.20 -10.51 32.93
C SER A 323 20.48 -9.69 31.84
N GLY A 324 19.36 -9.03 32.16
CA GLY A 324 18.56 -8.28 31.19
C GLY A 324 17.62 -9.13 30.35
N LEU A 325 17.47 -10.43 30.66
CA LEU A 325 16.28 -11.19 30.32
C LEU A 325 15.15 -10.73 31.25
N THR A 326 14.73 -9.46 31.14
CA THR A 326 13.48 -9.00 31.75
C THR A 326 12.34 -9.71 31.03
N ILE A 327 11.93 -10.85 31.58
CA ILE A 327 10.61 -11.45 31.34
C ILE A 327 9.51 -10.54 31.96
N GLU A 328 9.90 -9.48 32.67
CA GLU A 328 9.02 -8.39 33.09
C GLU A 328 8.69 -7.45 31.92
N GLN A 329 7.65 -7.80 31.17
CA GLN A 329 6.54 -6.87 31.04
C GLN A 329 5.32 -7.50 31.71
N GLU A 330 5.24 -7.31 33.02
CA GLU A 330 3.95 -7.13 33.70
C GLU A 330 3.24 -5.90 33.09
N ARG A 331 2.65 -6.07 31.92
CA ARG A 331 1.53 -5.28 31.42
C ARG A 331 0.69 -6.18 30.52
N LEU A 332 -0.18 -6.97 31.16
CA LEU A 332 -1.54 -7.34 30.76
C LEU A 332 -2.08 -8.36 31.76
N LEU A 333 -2.45 -7.85 32.94
CA LEU A 333 -3.85 -7.95 33.36
C LEU A 333 -4.56 -6.72 32.82
#